data_AF-A0A2K1J029-F1
#
_entry.id   AF-A0A2K1J029-F1
#
_cell.length_a   1.000
_cell.length_b   1.000
_cell.length_c   1.000
_cell.angle_alpha   90.00
_cell.angle_beta   90.00
_cell.angle_gamma   90.00
#
_symmetry.space_group_name_H-M   'P 1'
#
loop_
_entity.id
_entity.type
_entity.pdbx_description
1 polymer ?
#
loop_
_entity_poly.entity_id
_entity_poly.type
_entity_poly.pdbx_seq_one_letter_code
_entity_poly.pdbx_strand_id
1 'polypeptide(L)'
;MAGRGGKQALQHLHRLRVSSSVGDGAVRASHARYSVSTATGVPLAETTEAETVESTSAGRKKLLVLGGSGYVGTHVCKEALSKGISVASLSRSGRPGVAEPWSQDVEWIKGDLFHPSNWRNELSDVSAVISCVGGFGSNQQMQKINGVANVQAIRAAADAGVERFVFVSAHDFGLPSFVMRGYYAGKRTAEDELLQKFPYSGVILRPGFIHGIRQVGTYKLPLNIIGSPLELVFKNLKAASQVPVVGKLLVPPVKVVTVAKVAVKSAMDNSVPPGVMDVWGIMRLGGDL
;
A
#
# COMPACT_ATOMS: atom_id res chain seq x y z
N MET A 1 -63.24 -11.73 -10.93
CA MET A 1 -64.30 -12.58 -11.50
C MET A 1 -64.66 -12.04 -12.88
N ALA A 2 -65.01 -12.95 -13.81
CA ALA A 2 -65.37 -12.73 -15.22
C ALA A 2 -64.22 -12.62 -16.24
N GLY A 3 -64.22 -13.56 -17.20
CA GLY A 3 -64.18 -13.17 -18.62
C GLY A 3 -62.97 -13.57 -19.47
N ARG A 4 -63.07 -14.75 -20.12
CA ARG A 4 -62.76 -15.03 -21.54
C ARG A 4 -61.40 -14.60 -22.15
N GLY A 5 -60.58 -15.61 -22.44
CA GLY A 5 -60.33 -16.10 -23.80
C GLY A 5 -59.44 -15.30 -24.78
N GLY A 6 -58.29 -15.88 -25.12
CA GLY A 6 -57.92 -16.11 -26.53
C GLY A 6 -56.75 -15.31 -27.15
N LYS A 7 -55.63 -16.04 -27.33
CA LYS A 7 -54.75 -16.10 -28.52
C LYS A 7 -53.77 -14.95 -28.89
N GLN A 8 -52.52 -15.42 -29.12
CA GLN A 8 -51.53 -15.00 -30.16
C GLN A 8 -50.93 -13.59 -30.06
N ALA A 9 -49.73 -13.26 -30.53
CA ALA A 9 -48.46 -13.91 -30.88
C ALA A 9 -47.50 -12.75 -31.31
N LEU A 10 -46.19 -13.02 -31.38
CA LEU A 10 -45.16 -12.31 -32.16
C LEU A 10 -44.66 -10.94 -31.62
N GLN A 11 -43.41 -10.87 -31.13
CA GLN A 11 -42.16 -10.54 -31.86
C GLN A 11 -41.81 -9.03 -31.80
N HIS A 12 -40.68 -8.67 -31.18
CA HIS A 12 -39.45 -8.25 -31.89
C HIS A 12 -38.34 -7.83 -30.92
N LEU A 13 -37.13 -8.29 -31.22
CA LEU A 13 -35.86 -7.91 -30.60
C LEU A 13 -35.49 -6.45 -30.94
N HIS A 14 -34.65 -5.80 -30.11
CA HIS A 14 -33.31 -5.40 -30.54
C HIS A 14 -32.43 -4.95 -29.35
N ARG A 15 -31.27 -5.63 -29.21
CA ARG A 15 -30.11 -5.21 -28.42
C ARG A 15 -29.51 -3.94 -29.04
N LEU A 16 -29.10 -2.99 -28.21
CA LEU A 16 -28.14 -1.95 -28.59
C LEU A 16 -26.87 -2.05 -27.74
N ARG A 17 -25.79 -2.38 -28.46
CA ARG A 17 -24.38 -2.29 -28.09
C ARG A 17 -24.03 -0.84 -27.84
N VAL A 18 -23.30 -0.54 -26.77
CA VAL A 18 -22.51 0.69 -26.67
C VAL A 18 -21.07 0.34 -27.05
N SER A 19 -20.62 0.91 -28.16
CA SER A 19 -19.23 0.91 -28.63
C SER A 19 -18.58 2.24 -28.28
N SER A 20 -17.31 2.16 -27.93
CA SER A 20 -16.36 3.23 -27.59
C SER A 20 -16.21 4.34 -28.62
N SER A 21 -15.90 5.56 -28.16
CA SER A 21 -14.75 6.34 -28.67
C SER A 21 -14.42 7.54 -27.77
N VAL A 22 -13.13 7.69 -27.49
CA VAL A 22 -12.47 8.82 -26.85
C VAL A 22 -12.45 10.03 -27.80
N GLY A 23 -12.61 11.23 -27.26
CA GLY A 23 -12.39 12.49 -27.98
C GLY A 23 -12.43 13.69 -27.04
N ASP A 24 -11.25 14.17 -26.66
CA ASP A 24 -11.00 15.45 -26.00
C ASP A 24 -11.44 16.62 -26.91
N GLY A 25 -12.18 17.59 -26.39
CA GLY A 25 -12.57 18.77 -27.17
C GLY A 25 -13.52 19.67 -26.42
N ALA A 26 -13.04 20.85 -26.03
CA ALA A 26 -13.78 21.90 -25.34
C ALA A 26 -15.10 22.26 -26.05
N VAL A 27 -16.22 22.12 -25.35
CA VAL A 27 -17.53 22.57 -25.84
C VAL A 27 -17.89 23.88 -25.14
N ARG A 28 -17.78 25.00 -25.87
CA ARG A 28 -18.53 26.22 -25.58
C ARG A 28 -20.01 25.90 -25.75
N ALA A 29 -20.78 26.01 -24.68
CA ALA A 29 -22.23 25.82 -24.72
C ALA A 29 -22.90 27.02 -25.42
N SER A 30 -23.22 26.89 -26.71
CA SER A 30 -24.19 27.73 -27.39
C SER A 30 -25.60 27.28 -26.99
N HIS A 31 -26.37 28.17 -26.36
CA HIS A 31 -27.76 27.93 -25.97
C HIS A 31 -28.65 27.76 -27.21
N ALA A 32 -29.05 26.53 -27.53
CA ALA A 32 -30.12 26.26 -28.48
C ALA A 32 -31.46 26.26 -27.75
N ARG A 33 -32.31 27.28 -28.02
CA ARG A 33 -33.69 27.34 -27.57
C ARG A 33 -34.56 26.48 -28.47
N TYR A 34 -35.13 25.39 -27.94
CA TYR A 34 -36.24 24.68 -28.57
C TYR A 34 -37.55 25.07 -27.89
N SER A 35 -38.47 25.66 -28.66
CA SER A 35 -39.85 25.90 -28.23
C SER A 35 -40.71 24.73 -28.66
N VAL A 36 -41.25 23.98 -27.70
CA VAL A 36 -42.35 23.04 -27.95
C VAL A 36 -43.64 23.69 -27.47
N SER A 37 -44.53 23.96 -28.42
CA SER A 37 -45.88 24.45 -28.16
C SER A 37 -46.83 23.27 -27.98
N THR A 38 -47.41 23.13 -26.79
CA THR A 38 -48.61 22.31 -26.59
C THR A 38 -49.61 23.08 -25.74
N ALA A 39 -50.77 23.33 -26.33
CA ALA A 39 -51.89 24.03 -25.75
C ALA A 39 -52.64 23.12 -24.77
N THR A 40 -52.50 23.38 -23.46
CA THR A 40 -53.51 23.12 -22.41
C THR A 40 -53.10 23.90 -21.16
N GLY A 41 -53.93 24.83 -20.73
CA GLY A 41 -53.66 25.74 -19.61
C GLY A 41 -53.71 25.05 -18.24
N VAL A 42 -52.55 24.68 -17.73
CA VAL A 42 -52.31 24.35 -16.32
C VAL A 42 -51.09 25.18 -15.87
N PRO A 43 -51.13 25.88 -14.71
CA PRO A 43 -49.97 26.65 -14.25
C PRO A 43 -48.83 25.68 -13.91
N LEU A 44 -47.70 25.79 -14.62
CA LEU A 44 -46.46 25.11 -14.28
C LEU A 44 -45.89 25.75 -13.02
N ALA A 45 -45.79 24.96 -11.95
CA ALA A 45 -45.03 25.32 -10.77
C ALA A 45 -43.57 25.62 -11.16
N GLU A 46 -43.00 26.69 -10.61
CA GLU A 46 -41.58 27.04 -10.78
C GLU A 46 -40.72 25.89 -10.28
N THR A 47 -40.17 25.10 -11.21
CA THR A 47 -39.05 24.20 -10.96
C THR A 47 -37.84 25.05 -10.66
N THR A 48 -37.47 25.11 -9.39
CA THR A 48 -36.17 25.61 -8.93
C THR A 48 -35.10 24.73 -9.55
N GLU A 49 -34.18 25.35 -10.28
CA GLU A 49 -32.99 24.70 -10.84
C GLU A 49 -32.24 24.01 -9.69
N ALA A 50 -32.04 22.70 -9.82
CA ALA A 50 -31.22 21.95 -8.89
C ALA A 50 -29.80 22.53 -8.96
N GLU A 51 -29.38 23.21 -7.89
CA GLU A 51 -27.98 23.53 -7.66
C GLU A 51 -27.17 22.25 -7.84
N THR A 52 -26.17 22.31 -8.71
CA THR A 52 -25.13 21.28 -8.80
C THR A 52 -24.43 21.23 -7.46
N VAL A 53 -24.87 20.29 -6.62
CA VAL A 53 -24.14 19.89 -5.42
C VAL A 53 -22.79 19.41 -5.91
N GLU A 54 -21.75 20.23 -5.71
CA GLU A 54 -20.37 19.79 -5.79
C GLU A 54 -20.28 18.51 -4.97
N SER A 55 -19.91 17.41 -5.64
CA SER A 55 -19.77 16.14 -4.98
C SER A 55 -18.77 16.32 -3.85
N THR A 56 -19.26 16.29 -2.61
CA THR A 56 -18.45 16.18 -1.40
C THR A 56 -17.37 15.15 -1.68
N SER A 57 -16.11 15.57 -1.54
CA SER A 57 -14.94 14.77 -1.88
C SER A 57 -15.14 13.33 -1.40
N ALA A 58 -15.19 12.37 -2.33
CA ALA A 58 -14.84 11.00 -1.98
C ALA A 58 -13.45 11.10 -1.35
N GLY A 59 -13.38 11.04 -0.02
CA GLY A 59 -12.26 11.54 0.78
C GLY A 59 -10.95 11.06 0.20
N ARG A 60 -10.04 11.99 -0.12
CA ARG A 60 -8.75 11.64 -0.69
C ARG A 60 -8.07 10.65 0.27
N LYS A 61 -7.93 9.40 -0.15
CA LYS A 61 -7.39 8.34 0.71
C LYS A 61 -6.01 8.77 1.23
N LYS A 62 -5.86 8.87 2.56
CA LYS A 62 -4.61 9.22 3.24
C LYS A 62 -3.88 7.94 3.64
N LEU A 63 -2.63 7.83 3.23
CA LEU A 63 -1.74 6.72 3.54
C LEU A 63 -0.66 7.19 4.52
N LEU A 64 -0.54 6.51 5.66
CA LEU A 64 0.54 6.75 6.61
C LEU A 64 1.67 5.72 6.41
N VAL A 65 2.88 6.20 6.13
CA VAL A 65 4.07 5.35 5.96
C VAL A 65 4.98 5.47 7.18
N LEU A 66 5.07 4.40 7.97
CA LEU A 66 6.00 4.33 9.10
C LEU A 66 7.38 3.93 8.60
N GLY A 67 8.39 4.75 8.91
CA GLY A 67 9.73 4.61 8.35
C GLY A 67 9.86 5.12 6.91
N GLY A 68 9.00 6.06 6.49
CA GLY A 68 8.99 6.65 5.14
C GLY A 68 10.25 7.42 4.74
N SER A 69 11.11 7.81 5.69
CA SER A 69 12.45 8.38 5.43
C SER A 69 13.55 7.33 5.17
N GLY A 70 13.20 6.05 5.34
CA GLY A 70 14.10 4.92 5.13
C GLY A 70 14.23 4.48 3.67
N TYR A 71 14.97 3.39 3.45
CA TYR A 71 15.22 2.87 2.12
C TYR A 71 13.93 2.42 1.41
N VAL A 72 13.21 1.43 1.96
CA VAL A 72 11.93 0.98 1.37
C VAL A 72 10.87 2.06 1.46
N GLY A 73 10.81 2.77 2.60
CA GLY A 73 9.80 3.78 2.87
C GLY A 73 9.77 4.94 1.87
N THR A 74 10.93 5.44 1.43
CA THR A 74 10.99 6.52 0.43
C THR A 74 10.42 6.09 -0.93
N HIS A 75 10.68 4.84 -1.34
CA HIS A 75 10.09 4.27 -2.56
C HIS A 75 8.58 4.06 -2.41
N VAL A 76 8.09 3.67 -1.22
CA VAL A 76 6.65 3.58 -0.93
C VAL A 76 5.98 4.95 -1.03
N CYS A 77 6.55 5.99 -0.42
CA CYS A 77 6.03 7.35 -0.51
C CYS A 77 5.95 7.82 -1.97
N LYS A 78 7.03 7.64 -2.73
CA LYS A 78 7.10 8.02 -4.14
C LYS A 78 6.08 7.27 -5.01
N GLU A 79 5.95 5.96 -4.81
CA GLU A 79 4.96 5.14 -5.51
C GLU A 79 3.52 5.58 -5.18
N ALA A 80 3.21 5.83 -3.91
CA ALA A 80 1.87 6.25 -3.49
C ALA A 80 1.50 7.62 -4.09
N LEU A 81 2.40 8.60 -4.02
CA LEU A 81 2.20 9.91 -4.65
C LEU A 81 1.98 9.81 -6.15
N SER A 82 2.73 8.93 -6.85
CA SER A 82 2.55 8.71 -8.29
C SER A 82 1.15 8.20 -8.67
N LYS A 83 0.40 7.64 -7.71
CA LYS A 83 -0.99 7.20 -7.86
C LYS A 83 -2.01 8.23 -7.36
N GLY A 84 -1.60 9.45 -7.03
CA GLY A 84 -2.47 10.51 -6.53
C GLY A 84 -2.92 10.34 -5.07
N ILE A 85 -2.35 9.39 -4.32
CA ILE A 85 -2.68 9.15 -2.92
C ILE A 85 -2.08 10.26 -2.05
N SER A 86 -2.81 10.72 -1.02
CA SER A 86 -2.24 11.65 -0.03
C SER A 86 -1.33 10.87 0.92
N VAL A 87 -0.10 11.35 1.15
CA VAL A 87 0.91 10.59 1.91
C VAL A 87 1.40 11.40 3.10
N ALA A 88 1.30 10.79 4.29
CA ALA A 88 2.03 11.20 5.48
C ALA A 88 3.11 10.15 5.79
N SER A 89 4.25 10.59 6.30
CA SER A 89 5.35 9.72 6.68
C SER A 89 5.82 10.03 8.09
N LEU A 90 5.77 9.04 8.97
CA LEU A 90 6.30 9.14 10.32
C LEU A 90 7.66 8.45 10.43
N SER A 91 8.65 9.17 10.96
CA SER A 91 9.96 8.58 11.30
C SER A 91 10.69 9.38 12.37
N ARG A 92 11.71 8.76 13.00
CA ARG A 92 12.52 9.43 14.04
C ARG A 92 13.23 10.69 13.55
N SER A 93 13.65 10.71 12.28
CA SER A 93 14.33 11.84 11.67
C SER A 93 13.38 12.85 11.01
N GLY A 94 12.09 12.51 10.85
CA GLY A 94 11.16 13.29 10.04
C GLY A 94 11.57 13.29 8.56
N ARG A 95 11.61 14.48 7.94
CA ARG A 95 11.92 14.67 6.53
C ARG A 95 13.31 14.14 6.16
N PRO A 96 13.46 13.27 5.15
CA PRO A 96 14.76 12.81 4.68
C PRO A 96 15.48 13.95 3.94
N GLY A 97 16.82 13.89 3.89
CA GLY A 97 17.64 14.82 3.10
C GLY A 97 17.55 14.65 1.58
N VAL A 98 16.45 14.07 1.07
CA VAL A 98 16.23 13.90 -0.37
C VAL A 98 15.70 15.21 -0.94
N ALA A 99 16.37 15.74 -1.96
CA ALA A 99 16.03 16.99 -2.63
C ALA A 99 15.29 16.76 -3.97
N GLU A 100 14.34 15.82 -3.99
CA GLU A 100 13.50 15.57 -5.17
C GLU A 100 12.15 16.28 -5.04
N PRO A 101 11.53 16.78 -6.15
CA PRO A 101 10.28 17.54 -6.10
C PRO A 101 9.13 16.84 -5.39
N TRP A 102 8.95 15.53 -5.63
CA TRP A 102 7.90 14.72 -4.98
C TRP A 102 7.96 14.73 -3.45
N SER A 103 9.13 15.01 -2.86
CA SER A 103 9.28 15.03 -1.40
C SER A 103 8.56 16.19 -0.73
N GLN A 104 8.20 17.24 -1.49
CA GLN A 104 7.40 18.37 -0.98
C GLN A 104 5.93 17.98 -0.77
N ASP A 105 5.46 16.94 -1.47
CA ASP A 105 4.07 16.48 -1.42
C ASP A 105 3.83 15.43 -0.32
N VAL A 106 4.85 15.09 0.47
CA VAL A 106 4.75 14.22 1.64
C VAL A 106 4.65 15.07 2.90
N GLU A 107 3.64 14.80 3.74
CA GLU A 107 3.58 15.31 5.11
C GLU A 107 4.60 14.56 5.98
N TRP A 108 5.70 15.22 6.34
CA TRP A 108 6.78 14.61 7.12
C TRP A 108 6.61 14.82 8.62
N ILE A 109 6.32 13.75 9.33
CA ILE A 109 6.11 13.75 10.77
C ILE A 109 7.35 13.19 11.48
N LYS A 110 7.87 13.95 12.43
CA LYS A 110 8.93 13.49 13.32
C LYS A 110 8.29 12.80 14.53
N GLY A 111 8.53 11.51 14.69
CA GLY A 111 7.93 10.73 15.78
C GLY A 111 8.72 9.46 16.11
N ASP A 112 8.48 8.95 17.32
CA ASP A 112 9.07 7.70 17.80
C ASP A 112 7.96 6.68 18.09
N LEU A 113 8.05 5.52 17.46
CA LEU A 113 7.06 4.45 17.62
C LEU A 113 7.03 3.89 19.04
N PHE A 114 8.11 4.04 19.82
CA PHE A 114 8.14 3.64 21.23
C PHE A 114 7.24 4.50 22.13
N HIS A 115 6.77 5.65 21.63
CA HIS A 115 5.95 6.60 22.37
C HIS A 115 4.68 6.96 21.57
N PRO A 116 3.67 6.06 21.49
CA PRO A 116 2.43 6.27 20.72
C PRO A 116 1.68 7.57 21.04
N SER A 117 1.78 8.07 22.28
CA SER A 117 1.21 9.36 22.68
C SER A 117 1.63 10.53 21.79
N ASN A 118 2.81 10.44 21.16
CA ASN A 118 3.40 11.54 20.41
C ASN A 118 2.96 11.58 18.94
N TRP A 119 2.21 10.58 18.48
CA TRP A 119 1.86 10.47 17.06
C TRP A 119 0.52 9.80 16.78
N ARG A 120 -0.22 9.33 17.80
CA ARG A 120 -1.55 8.73 17.59
C ARG A 120 -2.52 9.65 16.84
N ASN A 121 -2.41 10.96 17.03
CA ASN A 121 -3.25 11.93 16.31
C ASN A 121 -3.01 11.88 14.80
N GLU A 122 -1.85 11.40 14.34
CA GLU A 122 -1.51 11.28 12.92
C GLU A 122 -2.24 10.12 12.23
N LEU A 123 -2.93 9.27 13.00
CA LEU A 123 -3.78 8.19 12.49
C LEU A 123 -5.19 8.70 12.16
N SER A 124 -5.55 9.94 12.50
CA SER A 124 -6.85 10.51 12.12
C SER A 124 -6.96 10.58 10.59
N ASP A 125 -8.11 10.15 10.07
CA ASP A 125 -8.42 10.13 8.64
C ASP A 125 -7.46 9.29 7.77
N VAL A 126 -6.67 8.41 8.39
CA VAL A 126 -5.78 7.48 7.68
C VAL A 126 -6.57 6.26 7.23
N SER A 127 -6.66 6.07 5.91
CA SER A 127 -7.32 4.89 5.32
C SER A 127 -6.48 3.63 5.48
N ALA A 128 -5.15 3.75 5.40
CA ALA A 128 -4.24 2.62 5.53
C ALA A 128 -2.88 3.03 6.10
N VAL A 129 -2.22 2.07 6.77
CA VAL A 129 -0.85 2.23 7.26
C VAL A 129 0.08 1.23 6.55
N ILE A 130 1.26 1.67 6.13
CA ILE A 130 2.35 0.78 5.71
C ILE A 130 3.51 0.94 6.67
N SER A 131 3.90 -0.11 7.38
CA SER A 131 5.13 -0.12 8.16
C SER A 131 6.31 -0.69 7.37
N CYS A 132 7.28 0.18 7.10
CA CYS A 132 8.61 -0.15 6.58
C CYS A 132 9.67 -0.17 7.68
N VAL A 133 9.26 -0.19 8.96
CA VAL A 133 10.19 -0.10 10.09
C VAL A 133 10.96 -1.40 10.26
N GLY A 134 12.28 -1.26 10.23
CA GLY A 134 13.23 -2.31 10.53
C GLY A 134 14.61 -1.75 10.80
N GLY A 135 15.44 -2.53 11.48
CA GLY A 135 16.78 -2.09 11.85
C GLY A 135 17.70 -3.26 12.18
N PHE A 136 18.99 -3.00 12.03
CA PHE A 136 20.09 -3.92 12.34
C PHE A 136 20.86 -3.40 13.55
N GLY A 137 21.50 -4.30 14.31
CA GLY A 137 22.24 -3.95 15.51
C GLY A 137 22.46 -5.16 16.40
N SER A 138 22.58 -4.94 17.71
CA SER A 138 22.60 -6.03 18.70
C SER A 138 21.29 -6.84 18.65
N ASN A 139 21.32 -8.07 19.16
CA ASN A 139 20.14 -8.92 19.21
C ASN A 139 18.94 -8.22 19.87
N GLN A 140 19.17 -7.58 21.02
CA GLN A 140 18.15 -6.84 21.76
C GLN A 140 17.64 -5.62 20.98
N GLN A 141 18.53 -4.87 20.31
CA GLN A 141 18.14 -3.73 19.47
C GLN A 141 17.25 -4.20 18.32
N MET A 142 17.62 -5.30 17.66
CA MET A 142 16.84 -5.86 16.57
C MET A 142 15.46 -6.35 17.04
N GLN A 143 15.36 -7.01 18.20
CA GLN A 143 14.07 -7.40 18.77
C GLN A 143 13.18 -6.19 19.05
N LYS A 144 13.75 -5.14 19.66
CA LYS A 144 13.02 -3.90 19.97
C LYS A 144 12.50 -3.22 18.71
N ILE A 145 13.36 -2.97 17.72
CA ILE A 145 12.97 -2.20 16.52
C ILE A 145 12.12 -3.00 15.54
N ASN A 146 12.40 -4.29 15.35
CA ASN A 146 11.66 -5.11 14.37
C ASN A 146 10.37 -5.69 14.97
N GLY A 147 10.31 -5.87 16.29
CA GLY A 147 9.13 -6.36 17.02
C GLY A 147 8.39 -5.26 17.76
N VAL A 148 8.89 -4.85 18.94
CA VAL A 148 8.17 -3.98 19.89
C VAL A 148 7.64 -2.70 19.23
N ALA A 149 8.47 -1.99 18.45
CA ALA A 149 8.04 -0.77 17.76
C ALA A 149 6.89 -1.02 16.77
N ASN A 150 6.94 -2.12 16.01
CA ASN A 150 5.89 -2.48 15.06
C ASN A 150 4.62 -2.95 15.77
N VAL A 151 4.73 -3.72 16.85
CA VAL A 151 3.59 -4.14 17.69
C VAL A 151 2.84 -2.92 18.23
N GLN A 152 3.57 -1.93 18.76
CA GLN A 152 2.96 -0.70 19.24
C GLN A 152 2.28 0.09 18.12
N ALA A 153 2.88 0.12 16.92
CA ALA A 153 2.29 0.77 15.78
C ALA A 153 1.00 0.10 15.29
N ILE A 154 1.00 -1.23 15.22
CA ILE A 154 -0.17 -2.05 14.85
C ILE A 154 -1.30 -1.80 15.85
N ARG A 155 -1.00 -1.85 17.15
CA ARG A 155 -1.99 -1.58 18.20
C ARG A 155 -2.57 -0.18 18.10
N ALA A 156 -1.72 0.84 17.96
CA ALA A 156 -2.19 2.21 17.83
C ALA A 156 -3.07 2.41 16.58
N ALA A 157 -2.71 1.81 15.44
CA ALA A 157 -3.52 1.86 14.24
C ALA A 157 -4.88 1.15 14.41
N ALA A 158 -4.90 0.00 15.09
CA ALA A 158 -6.13 -0.72 15.39
C ALA A 158 -7.03 0.07 16.36
N ASP A 159 -6.44 0.65 17.42
CA ASP A 159 -7.15 1.48 18.39
C ASP A 159 -7.76 2.74 17.73
N ALA A 160 -7.10 3.27 16.70
CA ALA A 160 -7.57 4.41 15.91
C ALA A 160 -8.59 4.04 14.81
N GLY A 161 -8.90 2.76 14.63
CA GLY A 161 -9.87 2.30 13.63
C GLY A 161 -9.38 2.36 12.18
N VAL A 162 -8.06 2.32 11.94
CA VAL A 162 -7.52 2.23 10.58
C VAL A 162 -8.05 0.96 9.90
N GLU A 163 -8.52 1.09 8.66
CA GLU A 163 -9.17 -0.04 7.97
C GLU A 163 -8.17 -1.12 7.54
N ARG A 164 -6.93 -0.72 7.22
CA ARG A 164 -5.95 -1.59 6.55
C ARG A 164 -4.52 -1.35 7.01
N PHE A 165 -3.78 -2.42 7.25
CA PHE A 165 -2.39 -2.34 7.70
C PHE A 165 -1.50 -3.29 6.90
N VAL A 166 -0.42 -2.75 6.32
CA VAL A 166 0.58 -3.52 5.58
C VAL A 166 1.90 -3.48 6.33
N PHE A 167 2.51 -4.63 6.53
CA PHE A 167 3.81 -4.76 7.17
C PHE A 167 4.86 -5.33 6.24
N VAL A 168 5.94 -4.59 6.02
CA VAL A 168 7.13 -5.10 5.31
C VAL A 168 7.99 -5.89 6.28
N SER A 169 7.81 -7.20 6.26
CA SER A 169 8.56 -8.19 7.03
C SER A 169 9.80 -8.67 6.25
N ALA A 170 10.21 -9.91 6.46
CA ALA A 170 11.32 -10.55 5.77
C ALA A 170 11.07 -12.05 5.57
N HIS A 171 11.53 -12.56 4.44
CA HIS A 171 11.67 -13.99 4.21
C HIS A 171 12.73 -14.57 5.15
N ASP A 172 12.42 -15.70 5.79
CA ASP A 172 13.39 -16.41 6.62
C ASP A 172 14.07 -17.49 5.78
N PHE A 173 15.35 -17.25 5.48
CA PHE A 173 16.19 -18.14 4.69
C PHE A 173 16.60 -19.43 5.45
N GLY A 174 16.10 -19.63 6.68
CA GLY A 174 16.50 -20.76 7.52
C GLY A 174 17.94 -20.64 8.00
N LEU A 175 18.41 -19.41 8.24
CA LEU A 175 19.75 -19.17 8.76
C LEU A 175 19.89 -19.83 10.15
N PRO A 176 21.10 -20.24 10.55
CA PRO A 176 21.34 -20.76 11.89
C PRO A 176 20.79 -19.81 12.96
N SER A 177 20.19 -20.38 14.01
CA SER A 177 19.40 -19.65 15.01
C SER A 177 20.13 -18.54 15.77
N PHE A 178 21.46 -18.45 15.66
CA PHE A 178 22.26 -17.37 16.23
C PHE A 178 22.41 -16.17 15.28
N VAL A 179 22.30 -16.37 13.97
CA VAL A 179 22.41 -15.30 12.96
C VAL A 179 21.09 -14.56 12.90
N MET A 180 21.11 -13.25 13.14
CA MET A 180 19.94 -12.39 12.96
C MET A 180 18.69 -12.81 13.77
N ARG A 181 18.87 -13.59 14.85
CA ARG A 181 17.77 -14.13 15.67
C ARG A 181 16.80 -13.04 16.12
N GLY A 182 17.33 -11.93 16.63
CA GLY A 182 16.53 -10.82 17.13
C GLY A 182 15.74 -10.10 16.03
N TYR A 183 16.28 -10.08 14.81
CA TYR A 183 15.61 -9.51 13.64
C TYR A 183 14.41 -10.36 13.25
N TYR A 184 14.62 -11.66 12.99
CA TYR A 184 13.53 -12.55 12.59
C TYR A 184 12.49 -12.74 13.70
N ALA A 185 12.92 -12.95 14.95
CA ALA A 185 12.01 -13.05 16.08
C ALA A 185 11.14 -11.79 16.21
N GLY A 186 11.74 -10.60 16.13
CA GLY A 186 11.00 -9.35 16.16
C GLY A 186 10.01 -9.22 15.00
N LYS A 187 10.43 -9.53 13.77
CA LYS A 187 9.53 -9.55 12.60
C LYS A 187 8.37 -10.52 12.78
N ARG A 188 8.60 -11.73 13.30
CA ARG A 188 7.52 -12.71 13.57
C ARG A 188 6.56 -12.24 14.66
N THR A 189 7.06 -11.65 15.75
CA THR A 189 6.20 -11.06 16.78
C THR A 189 5.29 -9.96 16.22
N ALA A 190 5.80 -9.11 15.32
CA ALA A 190 4.98 -8.09 14.68
C ALA A 190 3.96 -8.68 13.69
N GLU A 191 4.30 -9.76 12.99
CA GLU A 191 3.36 -10.49 12.13
C GLU A 191 2.21 -11.10 12.92
N ASP A 192 2.51 -11.75 14.06
CA ASP A 192 1.49 -12.37 14.92
C ASP A 192 0.51 -11.31 15.45
N GLU A 193 1.02 -10.17 15.92
CA GLU A 193 0.19 -9.05 16.37
C GLU A 193 -0.66 -8.49 15.22
N LEU A 194 -0.09 -8.36 14.02
CA LEU A 194 -0.83 -7.86 12.85
C LEU A 194 -1.99 -8.79 12.48
N LEU A 195 -1.75 -10.10 12.45
CA LEU A 195 -2.80 -11.08 12.16
C LEU A 195 -3.88 -11.09 13.25
N GLN A 196 -3.52 -10.82 14.51
CA GLN A 196 -4.48 -10.71 15.60
C GLN A 196 -5.33 -9.43 15.53
N LYS A 197 -4.71 -8.29 15.22
CA LYS A 197 -5.39 -6.98 15.21
C LYS A 197 -6.11 -6.66 13.91
N PHE A 198 -5.65 -7.21 12.79
CA PHE A 198 -6.21 -7.01 11.45
C PHE A 198 -6.45 -8.35 10.73
N PRO A 199 -7.30 -9.24 11.27
CA PRO A 199 -7.48 -10.60 10.73
C PRO A 199 -8.00 -10.62 9.28
N TYR A 200 -8.73 -9.59 8.85
CA TYR A 200 -9.35 -9.51 7.52
C TYR A 200 -8.77 -8.41 6.63
N SER A 201 -7.84 -7.60 7.14
CA SER A 201 -7.29 -6.46 6.42
C SER A 201 -5.78 -6.26 6.60
N GLY A 202 -5.12 -7.13 7.37
CA GLY A 202 -3.67 -7.12 7.55
C GLY A 202 -2.97 -7.82 6.40
N VAL A 203 -1.98 -7.18 5.78
CA VAL A 203 -1.13 -7.80 4.75
C VAL A 203 0.33 -7.79 5.20
N ILE A 204 0.96 -8.95 5.18
CA ILE A 204 2.36 -9.13 5.53
C ILE A 204 3.14 -9.44 4.27
N LEU A 205 4.10 -8.58 3.93
CA LEU A 205 5.02 -8.84 2.82
C LEU A 205 6.31 -9.45 3.38
N ARG A 206 6.68 -10.66 2.93
CA ARG A 206 7.96 -11.30 3.27
C ARG A 206 8.90 -11.30 2.06
N PRO A 207 9.48 -10.14 1.67
CA PRO A 207 10.43 -10.08 0.57
C PRO A 207 11.73 -10.82 0.89
N GLY A 208 12.44 -11.22 -0.17
CA GLY A 208 13.84 -11.66 -0.10
C GLY A 208 14.78 -10.47 0.10
N PHE A 209 16.02 -10.55 -0.39
CA PHE A 209 16.92 -9.41 -0.36
C PHE A 209 16.41 -8.27 -1.22
N ILE A 210 16.15 -7.13 -0.60
CA ILE A 210 15.68 -5.94 -1.31
C ILE A 210 16.89 -5.20 -1.89
N HIS A 211 16.90 -4.94 -3.20
CA HIS A 211 18.01 -4.24 -3.87
C HIS A 211 17.54 -3.06 -4.74
N GLY A 212 18.48 -2.18 -5.08
CA GLY A 212 18.22 -0.90 -5.78
C GLY A 212 19.00 0.26 -5.18
N ILE A 213 18.70 1.48 -5.63
CA ILE A 213 19.44 2.69 -5.25
C ILE A 213 18.78 3.38 -4.05
N ARG A 214 19.58 3.67 -3.01
CA ARG A 214 19.18 4.55 -1.91
C ARG A 214 19.82 5.92 -2.14
N GLN A 215 19.02 6.98 -2.17
CA GLN A 215 19.56 8.34 -2.15
C GLN A 215 19.68 8.83 -0.70
N VAL A 216 20.86 9.26 -0.30
CA VAL A 216 21.12 9.89 1.00
C VAL A 216 21.81 11.22 0.72
N GLY A 217 21.07 12.33 0.85
CA GLY A 217 21.55 13.63 0.37
C GLY A 217 21.65 13.67 -1.15
N THR A 218 22.81 14.06 -1.67
CA THR A 218 23.16 14.06 -3.10
C THR A 218 23.74 12.72 -3.57
N TYR A 219 24.04 11.79 -2.66
CA TYR A 219 24.73 10.55 -2.98
C TYR A 219 23.74 9.41 -3.25
N LYS A 220 23.90 8.73 -4.40
CA LYS A 220 23.21 7.49 -4.77
C LYS A 220 24.04 6.31 -4.29
N LEU A 221 23.65 5.68 -3.18
CA LEU A 221 24.27 4.48 -2.68
C LEU A 221 23.57 3.26 -3.29
N PRO A 222 24.20 2.53 -4.24
CA PRO A 222 23.71 1.22 -4.62
C PRO A 222 23.93 0.29 -3.42
N LEU A 223 22.86 -0.18 -2.78
CA LEU A 223 22.95 -1.15 -1.67
C LEU A 223 23.26 -2.57 -2.19
N ASN A 224 24.19 -2.70 -3.14
CA ASN A 224 24.77 -3.99 -3.52
C ASN A 224 25.81 -4.50 -2.49
N ILE A 225 26.14 -3.71 -1.45
CA ILE A 225 27.34 -3.95 -0.60
C ILE A 225 27.03 -3.95 0.92
N ILE A 226 25.77 -3.99 1.36
CA ILE A 226 25.47 -4.17 2.79
C ILE A 226 24.52 -5.36 2.97
N GLY A 227 25.11 -6.54 3.11
CA GLY A 227 24.41 -7.67 3.73
C GLY A 227 23.95 -8.78 2.81
N SER A 228 24.58 -8.99 1.64
CA SER A 228 24.41 -10.24 0.88
C SER A 228 24.79 -11.41 1.79
N PRO A 229 23.86 -12.28 2.22
CA PRO A 229 24.25 -13.48 2.95
C PRO A 229 25.00 -14.41 2.03
N LEU A 230 25.01 -14.18 0.71
CA LEU A 230 25.90 -14.87 -0.18
C LEU A 230 27.36 -14.79 0.30
N GLU A 231 27.90 -13.65 0.73
CA GLU A 231 29.28 -13.59 1.26
C GLU A 231 29.43 -14.34 2.59
N LEU A 232 28.44 -14.26 3.49
CA LEU A 232 28.45 -14.95 4.78
C LEU A 232 28.30 -16.47 4.60
N VAL A 233 27.45 -16.87 3.67
CA VAL A 233 27.20 -18.25 3.23
C VAL A 233 28.43 -18.76 2.49
N PHE A 234 29.08 -17.98 1.62
CA PHE A 234 30.35 -18.36 0.97
C PHE A 234 31.50 -18.50 1.97
N LYS A 235 31.60 -17.61 2.98
CA LYS A 235 32.59 -17.74 4.07
C LYS A 235 32.36 -19.00 4.90
N ASN A 236 31.11 -19.35 5.19
CA ASN A 236 30.77 -20.54 5.97
C ASN A 236 30.64 -21.84 5.13
N LEU A 237 30.46 -21.75 3.81
CA LEU A 237 30.43 -22.88 2.87
C LEU A 237 31.79 -23.56 2.77
N LYS A 238 32.89 -22.79 2.91
CA LYS A 238 34.23 -23.39 3.07
C LYS A 238 34.37 -24.25 4.33
N ALA A 239 33.49 -24.07 5.32
CA ALA A 239 33.51 -24.80 6.59
C ALA A 239 32.42 -25.88 6.71
N ALA A 240 31.44 -25.94 5.80
CA ALA A 240 30.31 -26.86 5.90
C ALA A 240 29.95 -27.48 4.54
N SER A 241 30.64 -28.57 4.19
CA SER A 241 30.39 -29.38 2.99
C SER A 241 29.14 -30.29 3.09
N GLN A 242 28.26 -30.08 4.07
CA GLN A 242 27.15 -30.98 4.39
C GLN A 242 25.94 -30.18 4.90
N VAL A 243 25.27 -29.39 4.04
CA VAL A 243 23.99 -28.75 4.41
C VAL A 243 22.95 -28.99 3.32
N PRO A 244 21.94 -29.85 3.56
CA PRO A 244 20.85 -30.11 2.62
C PRO A 244 19.79 -29.00 2.72
N VAL A 245 20.08 -27.81 2.18
CA VAL A 245 19.13 -26.66 2.17
C VAL A 245 19.22 -25.91 0.84
N VAL A 246 19.10 -26.62 -0.29
CA VAL A 246 19.15 -25.98 -1.62
C VAL A 246 17.88 -25.15 -1.90
N GLY A 247 16.72 -25.52 -1.33
CA GLY A 247 15.44 -24.86 -1.63
C GLY A 247 15.19 -23.49 -0.98
N LYS A 248 15.70 -23.24 0.24
CA LYS A 248 15.50 -21.95 0.94
C LYS A 248 16.54 -20.89 0.60
N LEU A 249 17.66 -21.30 -0.01
CA LEU A 249 18.78 -20.42 -0.35
C LEU A 249 18.64 -19.79 -1.76
N LEU A 250 17.80 -20.36 -2.63
CA LEU A 250 17.54 -19.92 -4.00
C LEU A 250 16.39 -18.91 -4.13
N VAL A 251 16.15 -18.12 -3.08
CA VAL A 251 15.11 -17.09 -3.11
C VAL A 251 15.68 -15.86 -3.82
N PRO A 252 15.07 -15.39 -4.92
CA PRO A 252 15.60 -14.30 -5.70
C PRO A 252 15.60 -12.97 -4.93
N PRO A 253 16.56 -12.07 -5.20
CA PRO A 253 16.48 -10.70 -4.72
C PRO A 253 15.28 -9.98 -5.38
N VAL A 254 14.68 -9.06 -4.64
CA VAL A 254 13.49 -8.31 -5.08
C VAL A 254 13.85 -6.83 -5.21
N LYS A 255 13.46 -6.18 -6.30
CA LYS A 255 13.71 -4.75 -6.48
C LYS A 255 12.90 -3.95 -5.45
N VAL A 256 13.49 -2.91 -4.88
CA VAL A 256 12.80 -2.03 -3.92
C VAL A 256 11.54 -1.38 -4.51
N VAL A 257 11.57 -1.05 -5.81
CA VAL A 257 10.40 -0.50 -6.53
C VAL A 257 9.25 -1.50 -6.59
N THR A 258 9.55 -2.79 -6.70
CA THR A 258 8.56 -3.88 -6.71
C THR A 258 7.92 -4.01 -5.34
N VAL A 259 8.73 -4.02 -4.27
CA VAL A 259 8.22 -4.03 -2.89
C VAL A 259 7.33 -2.81 -2.63
N ALA A 260 7.73 -1.62 -3.08
CA ALA A 260 6.95 -0.41 -2.93
C ALA A 260 5.60 -0.46 -3.68
N LYS A 261 5.61 -0.85 -4.96
CA LYS A 261 4.41 -1.07 -5.78
C LYS A 261 3.43 -2.03 -5.11
N VAL A 262 3.94 -3.17 -4.63
CA VAL A 262 3.14 -4.19 -3.96
C VAL A 262 2.62 -3.71 -2.62
N ALA A 263 3.42 -2.98 -1.82
CA ALA A 263 2.98 -2.42 -0.55
C ALA A 263 1.84 -1.40 -0.74
N VAL A 264 1.98 -0.47 -1.69
CA VAL A 264 0.94 0.52 -2.00
C VAL A 264 -0.30 -0.16 -2.56
N LYS A 265 -0.17 -1.11 -3.48
CA LYS A 265 -1.32 -1.87 -3.98
C LYS A 265 -2.00 -2.63 -2.84
N SER A 266 -1.23 -3.31 -2.00
CA SER A 266 -1.74 -4.05 -0.84
C SER A 266 -2.42 -3.16 0.19
N ALA A 267 -2.09 -1.86 0.27
CA ALA A 267 -2.71 -0.92 1.20
C ALA A 267 -3.99 -0.27 0.65
N MET A 268 -4.11 -0.13 -0.68
CA MET A 268 -5.15 0.71 -1.29
C MET A 268 -6.17 -0.05 -2.15
N ASP A 269 -5.83 -1.28 -2.55
CA ASP A 269 -6.65 -2.17 -3.36
C ASP A 269 -7.15 -3.35 -2.51
N ASN A 270 -8.44 -3.32 -2.18
CA ASN A 270 -9.09 -4.34 -1.35
C ASN A 270 -9.21 -5.71 -2.04
N SER A 271 -8.91 -5.81 -3.34
CA SER A 271 -8.81 -7.10 -4.02
C SER A 271 -7.56 -7.90 -3.63
N VAL A 272 -6.54 -7.25 -3.05
CA VAL A 272 -5.38 -7.95 -2.49
C VAL A 272 -5.81 -8.64 -1.18
N PRO A 273 -5.73 -9.98 -1.08
CA PRO A 273 -6.20 -10.69 0.10
C PRO A 273 -5.33 -10.39 1.33
N PRO A 274 -5.92 -10.40 2.54
CA PRO A 274 -5.16 -10.34 3.79
C PRO A 274 -4.31 -11.60 3.98
N GLY A 275 -3.32 -11.51 4.87
CA GLY A 275 -2.43 -12.61 5.23
C GLY A 275 -0.99 -12.41 4.75
N VAL A 276 -0.25 -13.50 4.66
CA VAL A 276 1.19 -13.50 4.34
C VAL A 276 1.40 -13.68 2.86
N MET A 277 2.13 -12.73 2.25
CA MET A 277 2.62 -12.78 0.89
C MET A 277 4.11 -13.09 0.89
N ASP A 278 4.49 -14.21 0.28
CA ASP A 278 5.89 -14.61 0.14
C ASP A 278 6.58 -13.88 -1.02
N VAL A 279 7.86 -14.21 -1.24
CA VAL A 279 8.69 -13.56 -2.27
C VAL A 279 8.11 -13.72 -3.67
N TRP A 280 7.58 -14.90 -3.99
CA TRP A 280 7.01 -15.20 -5.30
C TRP A 280 5.70 -14.45 -5.53
N GLY A 281 4.85 -14.35 -4.50
CA GLY A 281 3.64 -13.53 -4.51
C GLY A 281 3.96 -12.05 -4.74
N ILE A 282 4.98 -11.53 -4.06
CA ILE A 282 5.44 -10.14 -4.25
C ILE A 282 5.90 -9.92 -5.69
N MET A 283 6.75 -10.79 -6.23
CA MET A 283 7.26 -10.62 -7.60
C MET A 283 6.14 -10.74 -8.65
N ARG A 284 5.22 -11.70 -8.49
CA ARG A 284 4.07 -11.88 -9.38
C ARG A 284 3.14 -10.67 -9.37
N LEU A 285 2.78 -10.18 -8.18
CA LEU A 285 1.92 -8.99 -8.07
C LEU A 285 2.64 -7.71 -8.52
N GLY A 286 3.96 -7.70 -8.39
CA GLY A 286 4.85 -6.65 -8.87
C GLY A 286 5.00 -6.62 -10.40
N GLY A 287 4.77 -7.74 -11.09
CA GLY A 287 4.98 -7.91 -12.53
C GLY A 287 6.44 -8.25 -12.91
N ASP A 288 7.20 -8.82 -11.97
CA ASP A 288 8.57 -9.32 -12.21
C ASP A 288 8.60 -10.84 -12.54
N LEU A 289 7.43 -11.50 -12.56
CA LEU A 289 7.22 -12.91 -12.93
C LEU A 289 6.01 -13.05 -13.86
#